data_AF-M1BN26-F1
#
_entry.id   AF-M1BN26-F1
#
_cell.length_a   1.000
_cell.length_b   1.000
_cell.length_c   1.000
_cell.angle_alpha   90.00
_cell.angle_beta   90.00
_cell.angle_gamma   90.00
#
_symmetry.space_group_name_H-M   'P 1'
#
loop_
_entity.id
_entity.type
_entity.pdbx_description
1 polymer ?
#
loop_
_entity_poly.entity_id
_entity_poly.type
_entity_poly.pdbx_seq_one_letter_code
_entity_poly.pdbx_strand_id
1 'polypeptide(L)'
;MVHVFECIYYNSLSAKEQLTVRSCGGPCHRKLPNCTHLCPETCHPGECPSPDQCSKKVNVRCGCQSLKKELLCKDVQAAYRSSGTDPKDVSRNQYGLGILPCNSDCRSKVKASEAELQHRKSKAPEEKEPETKDNAKRRRRRVRALEDEKTSTLQRIVAGIRRFLLFVITIIALIASVYLGYKGLQWLSERMNEAEIQRQRRYTRT
;
A
#
# COMPACT_ATOMS: atom_id res chain seq x y z
N MET A 1 0.28 24.30 0.26
CA MET A 1 0.67 25.72 0.16
C MET A 1 -0.62 26.51 0.02
N VAL A 2 -0.97 27.34 1.02
CA VAL A 2 -2.18 28.17 0.98
C VAL A 2 -1.74 29.52 0.41
N HIS A 3 -2.29 29.92 -0.74
CA HIS A 3 -2.04 31.26 -1.27
C HIS A 3 -2.83 32.26 -0.42
N VAL A 4 -2.12 33.12 0.30
CA VAL A 4 -2.72 34.26 0.99
C VAL A 4 -2.87 35.38 -0.02
N PHE A 5 -4.09 35.90 -0.18
CA PHE A 5 -4.42 36.92 -1.16
C PHE A 5 -5.17 38.06 -0.49
N GLU A 6 -4.77 39.30 -0.75
CA GLU A 6 -5.41 40.47 -0.14
C GLU A 6 -6.75 40.78 -0.80
N CYS A 7 -7.77 41.05 0.02
CA CYS A 7 -9.14 41.29 -0.44
C CYS A 7 -9.25 42.55 -1.32
N ILE A 8 -8.49 43.61 -1.00
CA ILE A 8 -8.49 44.87 -1.76
C ILE A 8 -8.00 44.63 -3.19
N TYR A 9 -6.90 43.89 -3.32
CA TYR A 9 -6.34 43.54 -4.63
C TYR A 9 -7.30 42.64 -5.42
N TYR A 10 -7.93 41.63 -4.79
CA TYR A 10 -8.91 40.78 -5.46
C TYR A 10 -10.11 41.55 -6.03
N ASN A 11 -10.67 42.50 -5.26
CA ASN A 11 -11.84 43.27 -5.69
C ASN A 11 -11.52 44.32 -6.76
N SER A 12 -10.25 44.72 -6.90
CA SER A 12 -9.81 45.61 -7.99
C SER A 12 -9.62 44.90 -9.33
N LEU A 13 -9.57 43.56 -9.34
CA LEU A 13 -9.39 42.77 -10.57
C LEU A 13 -10.68 42.71 -11.40
N SER A 14 -10.52 42.56 -12.72
CA SER A 14 -11.64 42.28 -13.62
C SER A 14 -12.26 40.89 -13.33
N ALA A 15 -13.51 40.68 -13.71
CA ALA A 15 -14.20 39.40 -13.48
C ALA A 15 -13.44 38.18 -14.06
N LYS A 16 -12.72 38.36 -15.17
CA LYS A 16 -11.89 37.32 -15.78
C LYS A 16 -10.66 36.99 -14.93
N GLU A 17 -9.98 37.99 -14.42
CA GLU A 17 -8.81 37.84 -13.55
C GLU A 17 -9.19 37.29 -12.17
N GLN A 18 -10.36 37.67 -11.64
CA GLN A 18 -10.89 37.07 -10.43
C GLN A 18 -11.09 35.55 -10.59
N LEU A 19 -11.59 35.09 -11.75
CA LEU A 19 -11.76 33.66 -12.01
C LEU A 19 -10.44 32.91 -12.11
N THR A 20 -9.40 33.51 -12.69
CA THR A 20 -8.08 32.87 -12.80
C THR A 20 -7.39 32.80 -11.43
N VAL A 21 -7.47 33.85 -10.62
CA VAL A 21 -6.90 33.87 -9.25
C VAL A 21 -7.59 32.87 -8.31
N ARG A 22 -8.86 32.54 -8.54
CA ARG A 22 -9.58 31.49 -7.80
C ARG A 22 -9.09 30.08 -8.12
N SER A 23 -8.34 29.89 -9.21
CA SER A 23 -7.70 28.61 -9.52
C SER A 23 -6.31 28.55 -8.92
N CYS A 24 -5.99 27.46 -8.23
CA CYS A 24 -4.65 27.27 -7.66
C CYS A 24 -3.60 26.79 -8.69
N GLY A 25 -3.98 26.64 -9.97
CA GLY A 25 -3.11 26.10 -11.04
C GLY A 25 -2.72 24.62 -10.91
N GLY A 26 -2.92 24.00 -9.74
CA GLY A 26 -2.65 22.58 -9.50
C GLY A 26 -3.73 21.64 -10.05
N PRO A 27 -3.60 20.31 -9.86
CA PRO A 27 -4.63 19.35 -10.27
C PRO A 27 -5.93 19.56 -9.50
N CYS A 28 -7.06 19.36 -10.17
CA CYS A 28 -8.37 19.52 -9.53
C CYS A 28 -8.60 18.43 -8.45
N HIS A 29 -8.89 18.87 -7.22
CA HIS A 29 -9.15 17.96 -6.09
C HIS A 29 -10.61 17.49 -6.03
N ARG A 30 -11.46 17.89 -6.99
CA ARG A 30 -12.86 17.45 -7.05
C ARG A 30 -12.94 16.00 -7.56
N LYS A 31 -13.84 15.23 -6.97
CA LYS A 31 -14.22 13.90 -7.48
C LYS A 31 -15.19 14.09 -8.65
N LEU A 32 -15.00 13.31 -9.71
CA LEU A 32 -15.93 13.30 -10.82
C LEU A 32 -17.27 12.69 -10.35
N PRO A 33 -18.42 13.21 -10.82
CA PRO A 33 -19.73 12.74 -10.34
C PRO A 33 -20.02 11.29 -10.74
N ASN A 34 -19.47 10.84 -11.88
CA ASN A 34 -19.81 9.54 -12.48
C ASN A 34 -18.74 8.47 -12.21
N CYS A 35 -17.72 8.75 -11.39
CA CYS A 35 -16.71 7.76 -11.02
C CYS A 35 -16.04 8.07 -9.69
N THR A 36 -15.23 7.13 -9.21
CA THR A 36 -14.54 7.25 -7.91
C THR A 36 -13.23 8.06 -7.98
N HIS A 37 -12.92 8.62 -9.14
CA HIS A 37 -11.65 9.29 -9.42
C HIS A 37 -11.70 10.81 -9.24
N LEU A 38 -10.52 11.38 -8.99
CA LEU A 38 -10.31 12.83 -9.08
C LEU A 38 -10.27 13.29 -10.54
N CYS A 39 -10.74 14.51 -10.79
CA CYS A 39 -10.66 15.16 -12.08
C CYS A 39 -9.18 15.29 -12.53
N PRO A 40 -8.83 14.91 -13.78
CA PRO A 40 -7.47 15.04 -14.29
C PRO A 40 -7.10 16.47 -14.70
N GLU A 41 -8.09 17.35 -14.87
CA GLU A 41 -7.89 18.73 -15.28
C GLU A 41 -7.22 19.57 -14.19
N THR A 42 -6.64 20.69 -14.59
CA THR A 42 -6.17 21.71 -13.66
C THR A 42 -7.35 22.31 -12.89
N CYS A 43 -7.06 22.91 -11.74
CA CYS A 43 -8.06 23.57 -10.91
C CYS A 43 -8.83 24.58 -11.76
N HIS A 44 -10.14 24.40 -11.86
CA HIS A 44 -11.00 25.20 -12.71
C HIS A 44 -12.18 25.74 -11.89
N PRO A 45 -12.71 26.92 -12.25
CA PRO A 45 -13.97 27.39 -11.70
C PRO A 45 -15.13 26.50 -12.20
N GLY A 46 -16.20 26.38 -11.42
CA GLY A 46 -17.40 25.65 -11.81
C GLY A 46 -17.30 24.10 -11.80
N GLU A 47 -18.15 23.46 -12.58
CA GLU A 47 -18.22 22.00 -12.71
C GLU A 47 -17.07 21.43 -13.54
N CYS A 48 -16.75 20.15 -13.34
CA CYS A 48 -15.68 19.50 -14.11
C CYS A 48 -16.09 19.41 -15.58
N PRO A 49 -15.24 19.81 -16.54
CA PRO A 49 -15.62 19.88 -17.95
C PRO A 49 -15.85 18.51 -18.60
N SER A 50 -15.29 17.43 -18.01
CA SER A 50 -15.28 16.09 -18.59
C SER A 50 -15.63 14.98 -17.58
N PRO A 51 -16.85 14.97 -16.99
CA PRO A 51 -17.27 13.95 -16.02
C PRO A 51 -17.30 12.52 -16.60
N ASP A 52 -17.51 12.40 -17.90
CA ASP A 52 -17.72 11.13 -18.62
C ASP A 52 -16.47 10.58 -19.33
N GLN A 53 -15.39 11.36 -19.39
CA GLN A 53 -14.20 11.00 -20.16
C GLN A 53 -13.04 10.63 -19.22
N CYS A 54 -13.33 9.77 -18.24
CA CYS A 54 -12.30 9.31 -17.32
C CYS A 54 -11.42 8.24 -17.98
N SER A 55 -10.14 8.56 -18.23
CA SER A 55 -9.13 7.68 -18.83
C SER A 55 -8.41 6.76 -17.82
N LYS A 56 -8.78 6.82 -16.54
CA LYS A 56 -8.16 6.00 -15.48
C LYS A 56 -8.63 4.55 -15.57
N LYS A 57 -7.73 3.61 -15.26
CA LYS A 57 -8.05 2.17 -15.21
C LYS A 57 -8.71 1.80 -13.89
N VAL A 58 -9.75 0.98 -13.96
CA VAL A 58 -10.48 0.44 -12.81
C VAL A 58 -10.48 -1.08 -12.88
N ASN A 59 -10.37 -1.69 -11.70
CA ASN A 59 -10.49 -3.13 -11.57
C ASN A 59 -11.96 -3.53 -11.48
N VAL A 60 -12.48 -4.14 -12.54
CA VAL A 60 -13.82 -4.73 -12.54
C VAL A 60 -13.78 -6.18 -12.06
N ARG A 61 -14.86 -6.62 -11.43
CA ARG A 61 -15.03 -7.98 -10.95
C ARG A 61 -16.36 -8.56 -11.37
N CYS A 62 -16.43 -9.89 -11.43
CA CYS A 62 -17.73 -10.57 -11.53
C CYS A 62 -18.55 -10.39 -10.23
N GLY A 63 -19.86 -10.66 -10.28
CA GLY A 63 -20.70 -10.65 -9.08
C GLY A 63 -20.23 -11.63 -7.99
N CYS A 64 -19.62 -12.73 -8.41
CA CYS A 64 -18.93 -13.74 -7.59
C CYS A 64 -17.56 -13.32 -7.03
N GLN A 65 -17.02 -12.17 -7.46
CA GLN A 65 -15.73 -11.61 -7.07
C GLN A 65 -14.48 -12.49 -7.38
N SER A 66 -14.63 -13.64 -8.06
CA SER A 66 -13.51 -14.55 -8.33
C SER A 66 -12.71 -14.18 -9.57
N LEU A 67 -13.33 -13.50 -10.54
CA LEU A 67 -12.66 -12.92 -11.70
C LEU A 67 -12.41 -11.43 -11.50
N LYS A 68 -11.24 -10.98 -11.92
CA LYS A 68 -10.81 -9.58 -11.88
C LYS A 68 -10.16 -9.22 -13.21
N LYS A 69 -10.58 -8.10 -13.81
CA LYS A 69 -10.00 -7.57 -15.05
C LYS A 69 -9.84 -6.05 -14.93
N GLU A 70 -8.81 -5.50 -15.55
CA GLU A 70 -8.62 -4.06 -15.66
C GLU A 70 -9.35 -3.54 -16.91
N LEU A 71 -10.22 -2.54 -16.74
CA LEU A 71 -10.92 -1.84 -17.81
C LEU A 71 -10.79 -0.32 -17.60
N LEU A 72 -10.99 0.47 -18.66
CA LEU A 72 -11.01 1.92 -18.52
C LEU A 72 -12.30 2.37 -17.84
N CYS A 73 -12.21 3.44 -17.07
CA CYS A 73 -13.35 3.98 -16.33
C CYS A 73 -14.50 4.40 -17.25
N LYS A 74 -14.18 4.96 -18.42
CA LYS A 74 -15.17 5.29 -19.46
C LYS A 74 -15.95 4.05 -19.94
N ASP A 75 -15.27 2.92 -20.16
CA ASP A 75 -15.92 1.67 -20.59
C ASP A 75 -16.81 1.11 -19.48
N VAL A 76 -16.36 1.24 -18.23
CA VAL A 76 -17.14 0.87 -17.04
C VAL A 76 -18.40 1.72 -16.91
N GLN A 77 -18.30 3.03 -17.11
CA GLN A 77 -19.48 3.92 -17.13
C GLN A 77 -20.43 3.56 -18.27
N ALA A 78 -19.91 3.24 -19.46
CA ALA A 78 -20.72 2.78 -20.58
C ALA A 78 -21.44 1.47 -20.26
N ALA A 79 -20.77 0.53 -19.58
CA ALA A 79 -21.37 -0.73 -19.15
C ALA A 79 -22.52 -0.51 -18.14
N TYR A 80 -22.36 0.41 -17.19
CA TYR A 80 -23.44 0.80 -16.27
C TYR A 80 -24.64 1.40 -17.00
N ARG A 81 -24.39 2.31 -17.97
CA ARG A 81 -25.47 2.85 -18.80
C ARG A 81 -26.17 1.77 -19.61
N SER A 82 -25.43 0.80 -20.16
CA SER A 82 -26.04 -0.33 -20.87
C SER A 82 -26.87 -1.24 -19.98
N SER A 83 -26.56 -1.31 -18.67
CA SER A 83 -27.33 -2.05 -17.69
C SER A 83 -28.50 -1.24 -17.10
N GLY A 84 -28.75 -0.03 -17.60
CA GLY A 84 -29.79 0.87 -17.09
C GLY A 84 -29.51 1.46 -15.70
N THR A 85 -28.26 1.44 -15.25
CA THR A 85 -27.85 1.99 -13.95
C THR A 85 -27.07 3.28 -14.17
N ASP A 86 -27.45 4.39 -13.51
CA ASP A 86 -26.63 5.60 -13.55
C ASP A 86 -25.34 5.36 -12.73
N PRO A 87 -24.13 5.58 -13.29
CA PRO A 87 -22.88 5.53 -12.55
C PRO A 87 -22.87 6.37 -11.26
N LYS A 88 -23.70 7.42 -11.15
CA LYS A 88 -23.83 8.27 -9.96
C LYS A 88 -24.47 7.56 -8.76
N ASP A 89 -25.37 6.61 -9.03
CA ASP A 89 -26.11 5.89 -7.98
C ASP A 89 -25.29 4.73 -7.39
N VAL A 90 -24.18 4.37 -8.04
CA VAL A 90 -23.31 3.28 -7.61
C VAL A 90 -22.41 3.77 -6.48
N SER A 91 -22.56 3.15 -5.31
CA SER A 91 -21.69 3.44 -4.18
C SER A 91 -20.21 3.16 -4.50
N ARG A 92 -19.29 3.94 -3.90
CA ARG A 92 -17.83 3.82 -4.12
C ARG A 92 -17.29 2.40 -3.96
N ASN A 93 -17.88 1.60 -3.07
CA ASN A 93 -17.44 0.22 -2.79
C ASN A 93 -18.00 -0.80 -3.78
N GLN A 94 -19.08 -0.46 -4.50
CA GLN A 94 -19.73 -1.32 -5.49
C GLN A 94 -19.30 -0.99 -6.93
N TYR A 95 -18.60 0.12 -7.13
CA TYR A 95 -18.09 0.52 -8.44
C TYR A 95 -17.16 -0.54 -9.03
N GLY A 96 -17.51 -1.05 -10.21
CA GLY A 96 -16.80 -2.11 -10.90
C GLY A 96 -17.23 -3.55 -10.52
N LEU A 97 -18.15 -3.74 -9.58
CA LEU A 97 -18.67 -5.07 -9.24
C LEU A 97 -19.81 -5.47 -10.18
N GLY A 98 -19.81 -6.72 -10.63
CA GLY A 98 -20.90 -7.30 -11.42
C GLY A 98 -20.88 -6.95 -12.92
N ILE A 99 -19.95 -6.10 -13.36
CA ILE A 99 -19.81 -5.72 -14.77
C ILE A 99 -19.28 -6.87 -15.62
N LEU A 100 -18.40 -7.71 -15.03
CA LEU A 100 -17.80 -8.83 -15.74
C LEU A 100 -18.71 -10.08 -15.64
N PRO A 101 -19.02 -10.75 -16.76
CA PRO A 101 -19.76 -12.01 -16.72
C PRO A 101 -18.93 -13.12 -16.08
N CYS A 102 -19.61 -14.06 -15.42
CA CYS A 102 -18.98 -15.26 -14.87
C CYS A 102 -18.67 -16.26 -15.99
N ASN A 103 -17.42 -16.73 -16.07
CA ASN A 103 -17.06 -17.87 -16.92
C ASN A 103 -17.26 -19.21 -16.18
N SER A 104 -17.10 -20.34 -16.89
CA SER A 104 -17.18 -21.70 -16.33
C SER A 104 -16.24 -21.90 -15.14
N ASP A 105 -15.01 -21.41 -15.23
CA ASP A 105 -13.98 -21.51 -14.19
C ASP A 105 -14.35 -20.74 -12.92
N CYS A 106 -15.16 -19.69 -13.08
CA CYS A 106 -15.64 -18.91 -11.96
C CYS A 106 -16.76 -19.63 -11.21
N ARG A 107 -17.66 -20.30 -11.94
CA ARG A 107 -18.76 -21.07 -11.33
C ARG A 107 -18.23 -22.28 -10.54
N SER A 108 -17.16 -22.93 -10.99
CA SER A 108 -16.54 -24.04 -10.28
C SER A 108 -15.85 -23.60 -8.98
N LYS A 109 -15.16 -22.45 -8.97
CA LYS A 109 -14.55 -21.88 -7.76
C LYS A 109 -15.57 -21.50 -6.68
N VAL A 110 -16.70 -20.92 -7.08
CA VAL A 110 -17.78 -20.59 -6.14
C VAL A 110 -18.33 -21.88 -5.50
N LYS A 111 -18.62 -22.91 -6.31
CA LYS A 111 -19.09 -24.23 -5.82
C LYS A 111 -18.09 -24.88 -4.86
N ALA A 112 -16.79 -24.82 -5.15
CA ALA A 112 -15.77 -25.37 -4.26
C ALA A 112 -15.70 -24.61 -2.93
N SER A 113 -15.75 -23.27 -2.96
CA SER A 113 -15.76 -22.45 -1.74
C SER A 113 -17.03 -22.66 -0.91
N GLU A 114 -18.17 -22.86 -1.57
CA GLU A 114 -19.44 -23.15 -0.91
C GLU A 114 -19.45 -24.54 -0.29
N ALA A 115 -18.93 -25.55 -0.99
CA ALA A 115 -18.76 -26.90 -0.47
C ALA A 115 -17.81 -26.94 0.74
N GLU A 116 -16.73 -26.16 0.73
CA GLU A 116 -15.81 -26.05 1.86
C GLU A 116 -16.44 -25.33 3.06
N LEU A 117 -17.24 -24.29 2.83
CA LEU A 117 -18.03 -23.63 3.86
C LEU A 117 -19.11 -24.55 4.45
N GLN A 118 -19.76 -25.38 3.63
CA GLN A 118 -20.73 -26.38 4.08
C GLN A 118 -20.06 -27.49 4.88
N HIS A 119 -18.87 -27.97 4.46
CA HIS A 119 -18.09 -28.95 5.20
C HIS A 119 -17.62 -28.43 6.57
N ARG A 120 -17.34 -27.12 6.67
CA ARG A 120 -17.02 -26.46 7.94
C ARG A 120 -18.25 -26.29 8.84
N LYS A 121 -19.44 -26.09 8.26
CA LYS A 121 -20.72 -26.03 9.00
C LYS A 121 -21.13 -27.41 9.55
N SER A 122 -20.87 -28.50 8.84
CA SER A 122 -21.17 -29.86 9.32
C SER A 122 -20.29 -30.34 10.49
N LYS A 123 -19.31 -29.54 10.94
CA LYS A 123 -18.43 -29.84 12.09
C LYS A 123 -18.74 -29.04 13.36
N ALA A 124 -19.80 -28.24 13.39
CA ALA A 124 -20.25 -27.54 14.61
C ALA A 124 -21.57 -28.14 15.09
N PRO A 125 -21.72 -28.56 16.36
CA PRO A 125 -22.99 -29.03 16.89
C PRO A 125 -23.97 -27.87 17.10
N GLU A 126 -25.25 -28.20 16.95
CA GLU A 126 -26.43 -27.37 17.17
C GLU A 126 -26.47 -26.73 18.56
N GLU A 127 -26.87 -25.46 18.62
CA GLU A 127 -27.82 -24.98 19.63
C GLU A 127 -28.56 -23.74 19.13
N LYS A 128 -29.85 -23.65 19.51
CA LYS A 128 -30.95 -22.90 18.89
C LYS A 128 -30.88 -21.37 19.06
N GLU A 129 -31.53 -20.70 18.10
CA GLU A 129 -31.94 -19.29 17.97
C GLU A 129 -32.86 -18.77 19.10
N PRO A 130 -33.16 -17.44 19.26
CA PRO A 130 -33.53 -16.52 18.18
C PRO A 130 -33.03 -15.07 18.23
N GLU A 131 -33.37 -14.38 17.14
CA GLU A 131 -32.96 -13.06 16.66
C GLU A 131 -33.18 -11.88 17.64
N THR A 132 -32.32 -10.86 17.56
CA THR A 132 -32.68 -9.53 17.01
C THR A 132 -31.54 -8.50 17.15
N LYS A 133 -31.37 -7.68 16.10
CA LYS A 133 -30.81 -6.31 16.08
C LYS A 133 -29.42 -6.06 16.72
N ASP A 134 -28.30 -6.62 16.21
CA ASP A 134 -26.98 -5.97 16.40
C ASP A 134 -25.83 -6.44 15.46
N ASN A 135 -26.13 -6.71 14.18
CA ASN A 135 -25.18 -7.36 13.26
C ASN A 135 -23.97 -6.48 12.86
N ALA A 136 -23.98 -5.18 13.16
CA ALA A 136 -22.85 -4.28 12.91
C ALA A 136 -21.72 -4.42 13.95
N LYS A 137 -22.05 -4.75 15.21
CA LYS A 137 -21.09 -4.81 16.32
C LYS A 137 -20.27 -6.10 16.30
N ARG A 138 -20.86 -7.22 15.87
CA ARG A 138 -20.21 -8.54 15.81
C ARG A 138 -19.11 -8.62 14.75
N ARG A 139 -19.24 -7.90 13.63
CA ARG A 139 -18.21 -7.84 12.57
C ARG A 139 -16.93 -7.14 13.05
N ARG A 140 -17.04 -6.09 13.86
CA ARG A 140 -15.89 -5.39 14.45
C ARG A 140 -15.07 -6.27 15.41
N ARG A 141 -15.70 -7.20 16.14
CA ARG A 141 -14.99 -8.14 17.04
C ARG A 141 -14.15 -9.18 16.29
N ARG A 142 -14.64 -9.72 15.16
CA ARG A 142 -13.86 -10.68 14.34
C ARG A 142 -12.69 -10.03 13.61
N VAL A 143 -12.84 -8.77 13.16
CA VAL A 143 -11.72 -8.04 12.53
C VAL A 143 -10.59 -7.81 13.55
N ARG A 144 -10.93 -7.39 14.78
CA ARG A 144 -9.95 -7.23 15.87
C ARG A 144 -9.26 -8.54 16.25
N ALA A 145 -10.02 -9.64 16.38
CA ALA A 145 -9.42 -10.94 16.72
C ALA A 145 -8.45 -11.46 15.63
N LEU A 146 -8.74 -11.21 14.35
CA LEU A 146 -7.86 -11.60 13.24
C LEU A 146 -6.62 -10.68 13.13
N GLU A 147 -6.74 -9.43 13.56
CA GLU A 147 -5.61 -8.49 13.69
C GLU A 147 -4.71 -8.89 14.86
N ASP A 148 -5.27 -9.26 16.02
CA ASP A 148 -4.50 -9.71 17.19
C ASP A 148 -3.76 -11.05 16.95
N GLU A 149 -4.35 -11.97 16.18
CA GLU A 149 -3.66 -13.21 15.80
C GLU A 149 -2.46 -12.92 14.87
N LYS A 150 -2.61 -11.97 13.94
CA LYS A 150 -1.56 -11.57 12.99
C LYS A 150 -0.45 -10.71 13.62
N THR A 151 -0.74 -9.90 14.63
CA THR A 151 0.30 -9.16 15.36
C THR A 151 1.20 -10.09 16.17
N SER A 152 0.63 -11.15 16.77
CA SER A 152 1.40 -12.14 17.57
C SER A 152 2.42 -12.95 16.75
N THR A 153 2.09 -13.27 15.50
CA THR A 153 2.96 -14.04 14.60
C THR A 153 4.10 -13.20 14.03
N LEU A 154 3.82 -11.96 13.62
CA LEU A 154 4.85 -11.00 13.20
C LEU A 154 5.81 -10.67 14.34
N GLN A 155 5.32 -10.52 15.57
CA GLN A 155 6.17 -10.23 16.73
C GLN A 155 7.18 -11.36 17.01
N ARG A 156 6.79 -12.64 16.84
CA ARG A 156 7.70 -13.79 16.97
C ARG A 156 8.76 -13.81 15.87
N ILE A 157 8.39 -13.50 14.63
CA ILE A 157 9.32 -13.43 13.49
C ILE A 157 10.32 -12.28 13.67
N VAL A 158 9.84 -11.09 14.05
CA VAL A 158 10.69 -9.91 14.29
C VAL A 158 11.66 -10.13 15.45
N ALA A 159 11.23 -10.79 16.52
CA ALA A 159 12.12 -11.15 17.63
C ALA A 159 13.21 -12.15 17.19
N GLY A 160 12.87 -13.11 16.33
CA GLY A 160 13.82 -14.04 15.73
C GLY A 160 14.86 -13.33 14.85
N ILE A 161 14.40 -12.45 13.96
CA ILE A 161 15.27 -11.66 13.06
C ILE A 161 16.21 -10.77 13.88
N ARG A 162 15.72 -10.10 14.93
CA ARG A 162 16.54 -9.25 15.78
C ARG A 162 17.68 -10.02 16.47
N ARG A 163 17.38 -11.22 17.00
CA ARG A 163 18.41 -12.09 17.60
C ARG A 163 19.44 -12.54 16.57
N PHE A 164 19.00 -12.90 15.37
CA PHE A 164 19.90 -13.27 14.28
C PHE A 164 20.81 -12.12 13.86
N LEU A 165 20.28 -10.91 13.70
CA LEU A 165 21.07 -9.72 13.37
C LEU A 165 22.12 -9.40 14.44
N LEU A 166 21.76 -9.50 15.73
CA LEU A 166 22.73 -9.32 16.82
C LEU A 166 23.85 -10.36 16.75
N PHE A 167 23.52 -11.62 16.46
CA PHE A 167 24.51 -12.68 16.30
C PHE A 167 25.47 -12.40 15.14
N VAL A 168 24.95 -12.00 13.98
CA VAL A 168 25.78 -11.63 12.82
C VAL A 168 26.71 -10.46 13.14
N ILE A 169 26.22 -9.42 13.82
CA ILE A 169 27.04 -8.26 14.22
C ILE A 169 28.17 -8.70 15.17
N THR A 170 27.88 -9.56 16.15
CA THR A 170 28.93 -10.07 17.06
C THR A 170 30.02 -10.85 16.32
N ILE A 171 29.65 -11.68 15.34
CA ILE A 171 30.63 -12.42 14.53
C ILE A 171 31.51 -11.45 13.73
N ILE A 172 30.91 -10.44 13.09
CA ILE A 172 31.67 -9.45 12.32
C ILE A 172 32.65 -8.70 13.24
N ALA A 173 32.22 -8.32 14.45
CA ALA A 173 33.09 -7.66 15.42
C ALA A 173 34.27 -8.56 15.85
N LEU A 174 34.03 -9.85 16.08
CA LEU A 174 35.09 -10.81 16.41
C LEU A 174 36.09 -10.94 15.25
N ILE A 175 35.62 -11.11 14.02
CA ILE A 175 36.48 -11.20 12.82
C ILE A 175 37.30 -9.92 12.67
N ALA A 176 36.68 -8.75 12.82
CA ALA A 176 37.38 -7.47 12.76
C ALA A 176 38.46 -7.35 13.85
N SER A 177 38.17 -7.80 15.08
CA SER A 177 39.14 -7.77 16.19
C SER A 177 40.36 -8.65 15.91
N VAL A 178 40.14 -9.86 15.38
CA VAL A 178 41.22 -10.79 15.01
C VAL A 178 42.02 -10.22 13.85
N TYR A 179 41.36 -9.65 12.85
CA TYR A 179 42.03 -9.05 11.70
C TYR A 179 42.89 -7.86 12.10
N LEU A 180 42.37 -6.96 12.93
CA LEU A 180 43.12 -5.81 13.44
C LEU A 180 44.27 -6.26 14.36
N GLY A 181 44.04 -7.26 15.21
CA GLY A 181 45.08 -7.86 16.05
C GLY A 181 46.21 -8.50 15.23
N TYR A 182 45.86 -9.27 14.20
CA TYR A 182 46.82 -9.88 13.27
C TYR A 182 47.65 -8.81 12.56
N LYS A 183 47.00 -7.77 12.02
CA LYS A 183 47.69 -6.66 11.35
C LYS A 183 48.62 -5.91 12.30
N GLY A 184 48.20 -5.72 13.55
CA GLY A 184 49.03 -5.12 14.60
C GLY A 184 50.26 -5.96 14.95
N LEU A 185 50.09 -7.28 15.08
CA LEU A 185 51.20 -8.21 15.32
C LEU A 185 52.19 -8.24 14.15
N GLN A 186 51.69 -8.24 12.92
CA GLN A 186 52.52 -8.18 11.72
C GLN A 186 53.35 -6.89 11.67
N TRP A 187 52.73 -5.75 11.97
CA TRP A 187 53.43 -4.46 12.04
C TRP A 187 54.50 -4.43 13.15
N LEU A 188 54.21 -4.99 14.33
CA LEU A 188 55.19 -5.10 15.41
C LEU A 188 56.38 -5.99 15.04
N SER A 189 56.11 -7.11 14.35
CA SER A 189 57.13 -8.03 13.86
C SER A 189 58.08 -7.36 12.87
N GLU A 190 57.52 -6.64 11.88
CA GLU A 190 58.31 -5.86 10.92
C GLU A 190 59.18 -4.81 11.63
N ARG A 191 58.60 -4.08 12.59
CA ARG A 191 59.34 -3.06 13.35
C ARG A 191 60.46 -3.63 14.21
N MET A 192 60.23 -4.79 14.82
CA MET A 192 61.27 -5.49 15.60
C MET A 192 62.42 -5.97 14.69
N ASN A 193 62.08 -6.54 13.54
CA ASN A 193 63.07 -7.00 12.57
C ASN A 193 63.94 -5.83 12.06
N GLU A 194 63.34 -4.68 11.75
CA GLU A 194 64.10 -3.47 11.38
C GLU A 194 65.03 -2.99 12.51
N ALA A 195 64.56 -2.99 13.76
CA ALA A 195 65.37 -2.59 14.91
C ALA A 195 66.56 -3.53 15.14
N GLU A 196 66.38 -4.83 14.90
CA GLU A 196 67.44 -5.84 15.01
C GLU A 196 68.49 -5.69 13.90
N ILE A 197 68.06 -5.46 12.65
CA ILE A 197 68.96 -5.13 11.53
C ILE A 197 69.78 -3.88 11.83
N GLN A 198 69.18 -2.84 12.42
CA GLN A 198 69.90 -1.62 12.81
C GLN A 198 70.94 -1.89 13.92
N ARG A 199 70.64 -2.75 14.90
CA ARG A 199 71.61 -3.14 15.95
C ARG A 199 72.80 -3.89 15.35
N GLN A 200 72.56 -4.86 14.47
CA GLN A 200 73.62 -5.61 13.78
C GLN A 200 74.50 -4.68 12.93
N ARG A 201 73.90 -3.72 12.20
CA ARG A 201 74.65 -2.72 11.43
C ARG A 201 75.51 -1.80 12.28
N ARG A 202 75.09 -1.49 13.52
CA ARG A 202 75.94 -0.71 14.46
C ARG A 202 77.12 -1.53 14.97
N TYR A 203 76.90 -2.79 15.30
CA TYR A 203 77.95 -3.70 15.79
C TYR A 203 79.01 -4.01 14.73
N THR A 204 78.62 -4.14 13.46
CA THR A 204 79.56 -4.40 12.35
C THR A 204 80.36 -3.16 11.91
N ARG A 205 80.04 -1.97 12.42
CA ARG A 205 80.67 -0.69 12.03
C ARG A 205 81.68 -0.17 13.07
N THR A 206 81.77 -0.83 14.23
CA THR A 206 82.78 -0.66 15.28
C THR A 206 83.83 -1.76 15.16
#